data_AF-A0A533Y319-F1
#
_entry.id   AF-A0A533Y319-F1
#
_cell.length_a   1.000
_cell.length_b   1.000
_cell.length_c   1.000
_cell.angle_alpha   90.00
_cell.angle_beta   90.00
_cell.angle_gamma   90.00
#
_symmetry.space_group_name_H-M   'P 1'
#
loop_
_entity.id
_entity.type
_entity.pdbx_description
1 polymer ?
#
loop_
_entity_poly.entity_id
_entity_poly.type
_entity_poly.pdbx_seq_one_letter_code
_entity_poly.pdbx_strand_id
1 'polypeptide(L)' 'MNSILYVFLPCKKVYPIGVTYLADFIHRRRPDVRQHILDLSLYPQAQRAGILRETASA' A
#
# COMPACT_ATOMS: atom_id res chain seq x y z
N MET A 1 -7.28 3.48 -16.53
CA MET A 1 -7.98 3.52 -15.22
C MET A 1 -6.91 3.77 -14.18
N ASN A 2 -6.95 4.91 -13.48
CA ASN A 2 -5.89 5.28 -12.54
C ASN A 2 -6.15 4.60 -11.19
N SER A 3 -5.19 3.81 -10.72
CA SER A 3 -5.19 3.20 -9.39
C SER A 3 -3.96 3.66 -8.60
N ILE A 4 -4.06 3.62 -7.27
CA ILE A 4 -2.95 3.94 -6.37
C ILE A 4 -2.63 2.70 -5.54
N LEU A 5 -1.36 2.28 -5.58
CA LEU A 5 -0.81 1.27 -4.70
C LEU A 5 0.05 1.93 -3.62
N TYR A 6 -0.35 1.74 -2.38
CA TYR A 6 0.36 2.14 -1.19
C TYR A 6 1.19 0.98 -0.66
N VAL A 7 2.49 1.18 -0.41
CA VAL A 7 3.39 0.11 0.05
C VAL A 7 3.98 0.47 1.42
N PHE A 8 3.68 -0.32 2.45
CA PHE A 8 4.39 -0.26 3.72
C PHE A 8 5.68 -1.06 3.63
N LEU A 9 6.80 -0.36 3.78
CA LEU A 9 8.09 -1.00 3.92
C LEU A 9 8.26 -1.54 5.36
N PRO A 10 9.00 -2.63 5.54
CA PRO A 10 9.35 -3.13 6.85
C PRO A 10 10.25 -2.12 7.57
N CYS A 11 9.69 -1.35 8.50
CA CYS A 11 10.37 -0.34 9.30
C CYS A 11 10.24 -0.68 10.80
N LYS A 12 11.04 -0.06 11.67
CA LYS A 12 10.74 -0.06 13.12
C LYS A 12 9.28 0.40 13.30
N LYS A 13 8.54 -0.23 14.22
CA LYS A 13 7.14 0.08 14.55
C LYS A 13 6.99 1.49 15.15
N VAL A 14 7.24 2.52 14.34
CA VAL A 14 6.61 3.82 14.49
C VAL A 14 5.34 3.67 13.66
N TYR A 15 4.22 3.44 14.35
CA TYR A 15 2.93 3.08 13.77
C TYR A 15 2.64 3.84 12.47
N PRO A 16 2.05 3.21 11.45
CA PRO A 16 1.82 3.85 10.17
C PRO A 16 0.66 4.85 10.26
N ILE A 17 0.96 6.07 10.69
CA ILE A 17 0.02 7.20 10.55
C ILE A 17 0.04 7.70 9.10
N GLY A 18 1.15 7.59 8.37
CA GLY A 18 1.30 8.28 7.07
C GLY A 18 0.38 7.76 5.95
N VAL A 19 0.47 6.47 5.64
CA VAL A 19 -0.05 5.96 4.37
C VAL A 19 -1.56 5.69 4.41
N THR A 20 -2.08 5.25 5.56
CA THR A 20 -3.53 5.06 5.80
C THR A 20 -4.28 6.39 5.80
N TYR A 21 -3.71 7.46 6.37
CA TYR A 21 -4.31 8.80 6.32
C TYR A 21 -4.32 9.37 4.91
N LEU A 22 -3.26 9.12 4.13
CA LEU A 22 -3.25 9.52 2.72
C LEU A 22 -4.33 8.79 1.92
N ALA A 23 -4.50 7.48 2.14
CA ALA A 23 -5.56 6.70 1.51
C ALA A 23 -6.96 7.22 1.89
N ASP A 24 -7.21 7.51 3.18
CA ASP A 24 -8.46 8.12 3.65
C ASP A 24 -8.71 9.49 3.01
N PHE A 25 -7.69 10.36 2.95
CA PHE A 25 -7.80 11.67 2.31
C PHE A 25 -8.19 11.56 0.82
N ILE A 26 -7.55 10.66 0.07
CA ILE A 26 -7.88 10.44 -1.33
C ILE A 26 -9.28 9.85 -1.46
N HIS A 27 -9.65 8.86 -0.64
CA HIS A 27 -10.98 8.26 -0.67
C HIS A 27 -12.09 9.30 -0.46
N ARG A 28 -11.90 10.24 0.47
CA ARG A 28 -12.87 11.33 0.72
C ARG A 28 -13.01 12.30 -0.45
N ARG A 29 -11.94 12.56 -1.21
CA ARG A 29 -11.96 13.56 -2.30
C ARG A 29 -12.21 12.96 -3.69
N ARG A 30 -11.85 11.69 -3.88
CA ARG A 30 -11.88 10.94 -5.14
C ARG A 30 -12.27 9.48 -4.86
N PRO A 31 -13.53 9.22 -4.46
CA PRO A 31 -14.00 7.87 -4.15
C PRO A 31 -13.98 6.94 -5.36
N ASP A 32 -13.93 7.49 -6.58
CA ASP A 32 -13.81 6.80 -7.85
C ASP A 32 -12.40 6.21 -8.09
N VAL A 33 -11.38 6.73 -7.41
CA VAL A 33 -10.00 6.23 -7.55
C VAL A 33 -9.86 4.93 -6.77
N ARG A 34 -9.50 3.86 -7.49
CA ARG A 34 -9.20 2.56 -6.89
C ARG A 34 -7.89 2.63 -6.09
N GLN A 35 -7.91 2.13 -4.86
CA GLN A 35 -6.78 2.20 -3.94
C GLN A 35 -6.49 0.83 -3.34
N HIS A 36 -5.21 0.47 -3.22
CA HIS A 36 -4.74 -0.77 -2.60
C HIS A 36 -3.62 -0.48 -1.61
N ILE A 37 -3.63 -1.17 -0.47
CA ILE A 37 -2.58 -1.06 0.56
C ILE A 37 -1.90 -2.42 0.69
N LEU A 38 -0.59 -2.46 0.47
CA LEU A 38 0.26 -3.63 0.64
C LEU A 38 1.22 -3.43 1.81
N ASP A 39 1.17 -4.32 2.80
CA ASP A 39 2.12 -4.34 3.90
C ASP A 39 3.20 -5.41 3.70
N LEU A 40 4.41 -4.97 3.31
CA LEU A 40 5.56 -5.87 3.11
C LEU A 40 6.18 -6.38 4.41
N SER A 41 5.80 -5.80 5.57
CA SER A 41 6.24 -6.31 6.86
C SER A 41 5.61 -7.67 7.20
N LEU A 42 4.46 -7.99 6.59
CA LEU A 42 3.78 -9.28 6.73
C LEU A 42 4.44 -10.41 5.95
N TYR A 43 5.41 -10.09 5.07
CA TYR A 43 6.04 -11.06 4.19
C TYR A 43 7.53 -11.25 4.50
N PRO A 44 8.04 -12.50 4.42
CA PRO A 44 9.47 -12.78 4.45
C PRO A 44 10.22 -12.02 3.35
N GLN A 45 11.46 -11.61 3.61
CA GLN A 45 12.25 -10.81 2.66
C GLN A 45 12.34 -11.41 1.25
N ALA A 46 12.48 -12.75 1.16
CA ALA A 46 12.55 -13.46 -0.11
C ALA A 46 11.27 -13.36 -0.96
N GLN A 47 10.11 -13.13 -0.34
CA GLN A 47 8.81 -13.09 -1.03
C GLN A 47 8.39 -11.68 -1.42
N ARG A 48 8.93 -10.63 -0.77
CA ARG A 48 8.48 -9.23 -0.93
C ARG A 48 8.49 -8.74 -2.37
N ALA A 49 9.55 -9.04 -3.11
CA ALA A 49 9.69 -8.60 -4.50
C ALA A 49 8.70 -9.31 -5.45
N GLY A 50 8.28 -10.53 -5.13
CA GLY A 50 7.24 -11.25 -5.87
C GLY A 50 5.87 -10.62 -5.63
N ILE A 51 5.49 -10.51 -4.37
CA ILE A 51 4.18 -9.97 -3.96
C ILE A 51 3.99 -8.51 -4.41
N LEU A 52 5.04 -7.69 -4.37
CA LEU A 52 4.96 -6.31 -4.88
C LEU A 52 4.62 -6.28 -6.37
N ARG A 53 5.26 -7.13 -7.18
CA ARG A 53 4.99 -7.19 -8.64
C ARG A 53 3.61 -7.73 -8.94
N GLU A 54 3.19 -8.78 -8.24
CA GLU A 54 1.87 -9.37 -8.36
C GLU A 54 0.78 -8.31 -8.06
N THR A 55 0.94 -7.59 -6.94
CA THR A 55 -0.01 -6.56 -6.53
C THR A 55 -0.03 -5.37 -7.48
N ALA A 56 1.12 -4.95 -8.01
CA ALA A 56 1.21 -3.85 -8.97
C ALA A 56 0.63 -4.18 -10.35
N SER A 57 0.45 -5.47 -10.67
CA SER A 57 -0.08 -5.94 -11.95
C SER A 57 -1.59 -6.20 -11.91
N ALA A 58 -2.23 -6.09 -10.73
CA ALA A 58 -3.66 -6.27 -10.51
C ALA A 58 -4.47 -4.98 -10.76
#